data_AF-A0A9D5CLG7-F1
#
_entry.id   AF-A0A9D5CLG7-F1
#
_cell.length_a   1.000
_cell.length_b   1.000
_cell.length_c   1.000
_cell.angle_alpha   90.00
_cell.angle_beta   90.00
_cell.angle_gamma   90.00
#
_symmetry.space_group_name_H-M   'P 1'
#
loop_
_entity.id
_entity.type
_entity.pdbx_description
1 polymer ?
#
loop_
_entity_poly.entity_id
_entity_poly.type
_entity_poly.pdbx_seq_one_letter_code
_entity_poly.pdbx_strand_id
1 'polypeptide(L)'
;MASAAAAIDQAAPPKPVEESLWWDSFVTLFEELDAAPLSSDLPNRLVEKLKNNHAWFLSSVSGFRPPSQVSKAALDSPQISIGSHRLSVKPELKEVALRVGACLCLDEVQSYILVDRSYCA
;
A
#
# COMPACT_ATOMS: atom_id res chain seq x y z
N MET A 1 -12.82 13.22 -29.48
CA MET A 1 -13.00 11.76 -29.66
C MET A 1 -11.96 11.06 -28.81
N ALA A 2 -12.36 10.49 -27.66
CA ALA A 2 -11.46 9.68 -26.84
C ALA A 2 -11.20 8.35 -27.56
N SER A 3 -9.93 8.02 -27.80
CA SER A 3 -9.52 6.83 -28.57
C SER A 3 -9.84 5.56 -27.79
N ALA A 4 -10.35 4.54 -28.47
CA ALA A 4 -10.61 3.21 -27.91
C ALA A 4 -9.37 2.63 -27.20
N ALA A 5 -8.15 3.00 -27.63
CA ALA A 5 -6.90 2.60 -26.96
C ALA A 5 -6.84 3.00 -25.47
N ALA A 6 -7.37 4.16 -25.08
CA ALA A 6 -7.38 4.60 -23.69
C ALA A 6 -8.42 3.86 -22.83
N ALA A 7 -9.45 3.29 -23.46
CA ALA A 7 -10.48 2.50 -22.76
C ALA A 7 -10.05 1.04 -22.57
N ILE A 8 -9.16 0.51 -23.41
CA ILE A 8 -8.69 -0.88 -23.34
C ILE A 8 -7.65 -1.05 -22.21
N ASP A 9 -6.84 -0.02 -21.92
CA ASP A 9 -5.86 -0.04 -20.82
C ASP A 9 -6.51 -0.05 -19.43
N GLN A 10 -7.77 0.36 -19.31
CA GLN A 10 -8.56 0.26 -18.07
C GLN A 10 -9.24 -1.11 -17.88
N ALA A 11 -9.15 -2.01 -18.88
CA ALA A 11 -9.83 -3.31 -18.86
C ALA A 11 -8.91 -4.50 -18.53
N ALA A 12 -7.60 -4.29 -18.42
CA ALA A 12 -6.69 -5.35 -17.99
C ALA A 12 -6.94 -5.65 -16.49
N PRO A 13 -7.10 -6.93 -16.09
CA PRO A 13 -7.25 -7.27 -14.69
C PRO A 13 -6.01 -6.81 -13.90
N PRO A 14 -6.18 -6.31 -12.67
CA PRO A 14 -5.05 -5.86 -11.87
C PRO A 14 -4.05 -7.00 -11.66
N LYS A 15 -2.76 -6.66 -11.67
CA LYS A 15 -1.72 -7.66 -11.44
C LYS A 15 -1.73 -8.08 -9.96
N PRO A 16 -1.98 -9.36 -9.64
CA PRO A 16 -1.97 -9.82 -8.26
C PRO A 16 -0.55 -9.93 -7.72
N VAL A 17 -0.37 -9.51 -6.46
CA VAL A 17 0.85 -9.68 -5.68
C VAL A 17 0.50 -10.17 -4.27
N GLU A 18 1.53 -10.59 -3.52
CA GLU A 18 1.41 -11.15 -2.18
C GLU A 18 0.69 -10.20 -1.20
N GLU A 19 -0.33 -10.70 -0.49
CA GLU A 19 -1.11 -9.90 0.47
C GLU A 19 -0.25 -9.36 1.62
N SER A 20 0.80 -10.08 2.00
CA SER A 20 1.74 -9.66 3.06
C SER A 20 2.53 -8.38 2.73
N LEU A 21 2.45 -7.88 1.49
CA LEU A 21 3.04 -6.60 1.10
C LEU A 21 2.21 -5.40 1.59
N TRP A 22 0.95 -5.62 1.98
CA TRP A 22 0.07 -4.56 2.49
C TRP A 22 0.14 -4.42 4.02
N TRP A 23 -0.05 -3.17 4.47
CA TRP A 23 -0.31 -2.81 5.86
C TRP A 23 -1.21 -1.58 5.88
N ASP A 24 -2.02 -1.38 6.90
CA ASP A 24 -2.81 -0.14 6.98
C ASP A 24 -1.94 1.04 7.39
N SER A 25 -2.37 2.25 7.04
CA SER A 25 -1.64 3.47 7.41
C SER A 25 -1.63 3.65 8.93
N PHE A 26 -0.43 3.64 9.51
CA PHE A 26 -0.25 3.98 10.92
C PHE A 26 -0.68 5.41 11.24
N VAL A 27 -0.51 6.35 10.32
CA VAL A 27 -0.93 7.75 10.49
C VAL A 27 -2.43 7.81 10.75
N THR A 28 -3.23 7.21 9.86
CA THR A 28 -4.70 7.18 9.98
C THR A 28 -5.15 6.41 11.22
N LEU A 29 -4.44 5.35 11.59
CA LEU A 29 -4.74 4.60 12.81
C LEU A 29 -4.48 5.43 14.08
N PHE A 30 -3.35 6.14 14.13
CA PHE A 30 -3.03 7.00 15.28
C PHE A 30 -3.95 8.21 15.37
N GLU A 31 -4.35 8.82 14.25
CA GLU A 31 -5.37 9.87 14.25
C GLU A 31 -6.71 9.39 14.81
N GLU A 32 -7.14 8.17 14.48
CA GLU A 32 -8.37 7.60 15.02
C GLU A 32 -8.24 7.21 16.51
N LEU A 33 -7.05 6.81 16.95
CA LEU A 33 -6.76 6.56 18.37
C LEU A 33 -6.76 7.86 19.18
N ASP A 34 -6.15 8.92 18.67
CA ASP A 34 -6.10 10.23 19.32
C ASP A 34 -7.49 10.87 19.43
N ALA A 35 -8.37 10.59 18.46
CA ALA A 35 -9.77 11.00 18.48
C ALA A 35 -10.67 10.11 19.35
N ALA A 36 -10.17 8.97 19.86
CA ALA A 36 -10.98 8.03 20.60
C ALA A 36 -11.32 8.55 22.02
N PRO A 37 -12.54 8.31 22.51
CA PRO A 37 -12.93 8.70 23.86
C PRO A 37 -12.15 7.93 24.93
N LEU A 38 -11.55 8.65 25.88
CA LEU A 38 -10.72 8.07 26.96
C LEU A 38 -11.52 7.29 28.02
N SER A 39 -12.83 7.54 28.12
CA SER A 39 -13.68 7.07 29.22
C SER A 39 -14.72 6.02 28.81
N SER A 40 -14.69 5.55 27.56
CA SER A 40 -15.62 4.54 27.05
C SER A 40 -14.89 3.46 26.26
N ASP A 41 -15.56 2.35 25.99
CA ASP A 41 -15.03 1.29 25.15
C ASP A 41 -14.66 1.83 23.75
N LEU A 42 -13.60 1.25 23.17
CA LEU A 42 -13.16 1.61 21.83
C LEU A 42 -14.23 1.23 20.80
N PRO A 43 -14.51 2.08 19.79
CA PRO A 43 -15.42 1.73 18.71
C PRO A 43 -15.00 0.42 18.02
N ASN A 44 -15.96 -0.46 17.69
CA ASN A 44 -15.68 -1.76 17.05
C ASN A 44 -14.79 -1.65 15.79
N ARG A 45 -15.01 -0.62 14.97
CA ARG A 45 -14.19 -0.31 13.79
C ARG A 45 -12.72 -0.10 14.13
N LEU A 46 -12.44 0.60 15.25
CA LEU A 46 -11.08 0.85 15.71
C LEU A 46 -10.45 -0.42 16.28
N VAL A 47 -11.23 -1.24 17.00
CA VAL A 47 -10.79 -2.56 17.48
C VAL A 47 -10.39 -3.48 16.31
N GLU A 48 -11.17 -3.50 15.23
CA GLU A 48 -10.83 -4.28 14.03
C GLU A 48 -9.55 -3.79 13.37
N LYS A 49 -9.37 -2.47 13.21
CA LYS A 49 -8.11 -1.92 12.68
C LYS A 49 -6.90 -2.28 13.54
N LEU A 50 -7.02 -2.20 14.86
CA LEU A 50 -5.95 -2.61 15.77
C LEU A 50 -5.59 -4.07 15.59
N LYS A 51 -6.59 -4.96 15.44
CA LYS A 51 -6.37 -6.39 15.18
C LYS A 51 -5.68 -6.63 13.83
N ASN A 52 -6.10 -5.92 12.79
CA ASN A 52 -5.50 -6.05 11.45
C ASN A 52 -4.04 -5.56 11.42
N ASN A 53 -3.71 -4.56 12.23
CA ASN A 53 -2.35 -4.01 12.32
C ASN A 53 -1.49 -4.69 13.39
N HIS A 54 -2.04 -5.63 14.15
CA HIS A 54 -1.35 -6.28 15.28
C HIS A 54 0.01 -6.88 14.89
N ALA A 55 0.07 -7.63 13.79
CA ALA A 55 1.32 -8.23 13.31
C ALA A 55 2.39 -7.17 12.98
N TRP A 56 1.95 -6.04 12.42
CA TRP A 56 2.79 -4.90 12.08
C TRP A 56 3.25 -4.10 13.30
N PHE A 57 2.47 -4.03 14.38
CA PHE A 57 2.94 -3.45 15.65
C PHE A 57 4.02 -4.30 16.31
N LEU A 58 3.86 -5.63 16.30
CA LEU A 58 4.83 -6.53 16.93
C LEU A 58 6.12 -6.70 16.12
N SER A 59 6.00 -6.75 14.79
CA SER A 59 7.13 -6.98 13.90
C SER A 59 7.79 -5.68 13.44
N SER A 60 7.02 -4.58 13.46
CA SER A 60 7.42 -3.24 13.01
C SER A 60 8.08 -3.30 11.64
N VAL A 61 9.29 -2.76 11.52
CA VAL A 61 10.08 -2.74 10.29
C VAL A 61 10.45 -4.13 9.74
N SER A 62 10.31 -5.20 10.53
CA SER A 62 10.59 -6.57 10.07
C SER A 62 9.51 -7.12 9.12
N GLY A 63 8.34 -6.47 9.04
CA GLY A 63 7.30 -6.81 8.06
C GLY A 63 7.65 -6.38 6.63
N PHE A 64 8.64 -5.51 6.48
CA PHE A 64 9.15 -5.10 5.18
C PHE A 64 9.99 -6.19 4.51
N ARG A 65 9.76 -6.40 3.22
CA ARG A 65 10.38 -7.44 2.40
C ARG A 65 11.60 -6.89 1.67
N PRO A 66 12.60 -7.73 1.37
CA PRO A 66 13.73 -7.36 0.53
C PRO A 66 13.28 -7.11 -0.92
N PRO A 67 14.15 -6.54 -1.78
CA PRO A 67 13.83 -6.26 -3.18
C PRO A 67 13.38 -7.52 -3.95
N SER A 68 12.41 -7.36 -4.84
CA SER A 68 11.73 -8.45 -5.52
C SER A 68 11.50 -8.13 -6.98
N GLN A 69 12.13 -8.91 -7.87
CA GLN A 69 11.94 -8.72 -9.31
C GLN A 69 10.48 -8.92 -9.74
N VAL A 70 9.71 -9.73 -9.00
CA VAL A 70 8.27 -9.93 -9.22
C VAL A 70 7.51 -8.65 -8.87
N SER A 71 7.80 -8.04 -7.73
CA SER A 71 7.18 -6.79 -7.28
C SER A 71 7.54 -5.63 -8.20
N LYS A 72 8.80 -5.57 -8.65
CA LYS A 72 9.26 -4.59 -9.64
C LYS A 72 8.50 -4.70 -10.95
N ALA A 73 8.35 -5.91 -11.48
CA ALA A 73 7.60 -6.16 -12.72
C ALA A 73 6.09 -5.90 -12.56
N ALA A 74 5.53 -6.08 -11.35
CA ALA A 74 4.13 -5.76 -11.10
C ALA A 74 3.83 -4.26 -11.28
N LEU A 75 4.79 -3.39 -10.95
CA LEU A 75 4.67 -1.94 -11.18
C LEU A 75 4.76 -1.53 -12.67
N ASP A 76 4.96 -2.45 -13.60
CA ASP A 76 4.77 -2.19 -15.04
C ASP A 76 3.28 -2.24 -15.44
N SER A 77 2.40 -2.76 -14.58
CA SER A 77 0.96 -2.80 -14.80
C SER A 77 0.30 -1.51 -14.33
N PRO A 78 -0.78 -1.03 -14.99
CA PRO A 78 -1.48 0.19 -14.60
C PRO A 78 -2.22 0.06 -13.25
N GLN A 79 -2.55 -1.17 -12.85
CA GLN A 79 -3.18 -1.47 -11.57
C GLN A 79 -2.61 -2.77 -11.00
N ILE A 80 -2.40 -2.79 -9.68
CA ILE A 80 -2.02 -3.97 -8.92
C ILE A 80 -3.08 -4.29 -7.87
N SER A 81 -3.22 -5.56 -7.52
CA SER A 81 -4.08 -6.02 -6.43
C SER A 81 -3.27 -6.73 -5.36
N ILE A 82 -3.49 -6.35 -4.11
CA ILE A 82 -2.77 -6.84 -2.93
C ILE A 82 -3.81 -7.37 -1.95
N GLY A 83 -4.07 -8.68 -1.97
CA GLY A 83 -5.23 -9.25 -1.28
C GLY A 83 -6.54 -8.57 -1.72
N SER A 84 -7.24 -7.96 -0.77
CA SER A 84 -8.48 -7.20 -1.03
C SER A 84 -8.25 -5.76 -1.54
N HIS A 85 -7.01 -5.26 -1.51
CA HIS A 85 -6.67 -3.89 -1.87
C HIS A 85 -6.34 -3.75 -3.35
N ARG A 86 -6.65 -2.59 -3.94
CA ARG A 86 -6.28 -2.22 -5.31
C ARG A 86 -5.51 -0.91 -5.31
N LEU A 87 -4.41 -0.87 -6.05
CA LEU A 87 -3.59 0.32 -6.23
C LEU A 87 -3.44 0.65 -7.70
N SER A 88 -3.70 1.89 -8.05
CA SER A 88 -3.42 2.41 -9.39
C SER A 88 -1.97 2.86 -9.44
N VAL A 89 -1.22 2.39 -10.44
CA VAL A 89 0.21 2.69 -10.59
C VAL A 89 0.35 3.96 -11.43
N LYS A 90 0.87 5.01 -10.81
CA LYS A 90 1.20 6.28 -11.45
C LYS A 90 2.68 6.25 -11.86
N PRO A 91 3.03 6.44 -13.15
CA PRO A 91 4.41 6.40 -13.61
C PRO A 91 5.35 7.34 -12.84
N GLU A 92 4.89 8.55 -12.51
CA GLU A 92 5.67 9.53 -11.76
C GLU A 92 6.00 9.06 -10.34
N LEU A 93 5.07 8.37 -9.68
CA LEU A 93 5.29 7.84 -8.34
C LEU A 93 6.14 6.58 -8.36
N LYS A 94 6.01 5.75 -9.41
CA LYS A 94 6.84 4.56 -9.60
C LYS A 94 8.33 4.90 -9.63
N GLU A 95 8.74 5.92 -10.39
CA GLU A 95 10.16 6.29 -10.48
C GLU A 95 10.72 6.82 -9.14
N VAL A 96 9.88 7.47 -8.32
CA VAL A 96 10.24 7.86 -6.95
C VAL A 96 10.33 6.61 -6.06
N ALA A 97 9.35 5.71 -6.16
CA ALA A 97 9.30 4.47 -5.38
C ALA A 97 10.51 3.57 -5.65
N LEU A 98 10.95 3.42 -6.90
CA LEU A 98 12.13 2.63 -7.24
C LEU A 98 13.41 3.22 -6.63
N ARG A 99 13.53 4.54 -6.57
CA ARG A 99 14.66 5.21 -5.91
C ARG A 99 14.61 5.04 -4.39
N VAL A 100 13.45 5.20 -3.77
CA VAL A 100 13.23 4.97 -2.34
C VAL A 100 13.55 3.52 -1.97
N GLY A 101 13.05 2.55 -2.75
CA GLY A 101 13.30 1.13 -2.53
C GLY A 101 14.78 0.76 -2.64
N ALA A 102 15.50 1.35 -3.60
CA ALA A 102 16.95 1.17 -3.71
C ALA A 102 17.72 1.71 -2.50
N CYS A 103 17.29 2.84 -1.92
CA CYS A 103 17.92 3.40 -0.72
C CYS A 103 17.68 2.56 0.55
N LEU A 104 16.50 1.94 0.66
CA LEU A 104 16.07 1.21 1.85
C LEU A 104 16.23 -0.32 1.73
N CYS A 105 16.66 -0.82 0.57
CA CYS A 105 16.66 -2.23 0.23
C CYS A 105 15.28 -2.87 0.46
N LEU A 106 14.23 -2.18 -0.02
CA LEU A 106 12.83 -2.53 0.22
C LEU A 106 12.17 -3.07 -1.05
N ASP A 107 11.23 -4.00 -0.89
CA ASP A 107 10.33 -4.45 -1.93
C ASP A 107 9.69 -3.27 -2.68
N GLU A 108 9.65 -3.37 -4.01
CA GLU A 108 9.24 -2.29 -4.87
C GLU A 108 7.76 -1.90 -4.68
N VAL A 109 6.87 -2.86 -4.40
CA VAL A 109 5.45 -2.58 -4.12
C VAL A 109 5.31 -1.89 -2.77
N GLN A 110 6.04 -2.32 -1.74
CA GLN A 110 6.02 -1.65 -0.43
C GLN A 110 6.60 -0.24 -0.50
N SER A 111 7.66 -0.05 -1.28
CA SER A 111 8.23 1.27 -1.57
C SER A 111 7.22 2.16 -2.29
N TYR A 112 6.46 1.60 -3.24
CA TYR A 112 5.39 2.32 -3.93
C TYR A 112 4.26 2.73 -2.98
N ILE A 113 3.83 1.85 -2.08
CA ILE A 113 2.81 2.16 -1.06
C ILE A 113 3.25 3.33 -0.18
N LEU A 114 4.52 3.37 0.26
CA LEU A 114 5.07 4.47 1.06
C LEU A 114 5.01 5.81 0.30
N VAL A 115 5.44 5.81 -0.95
CA VAL A 115 5.41 7.00 -1.81
C VAL A 115 3.96 7.43 -2.06
N ASP A 116 3.08 6.55 -2.51
CA ASP A 116 1.68 6.88 -2.81
C ASP A 116 0.95 7.50 -1.61
N ARG A 117 1.17 6.96 -0.41
CA ARG A 117 0.61 7.52 0.84
C ARG A 117 1.21 8.86 1.25
N SER A 118 2.43 9.18 0.82
CA SER A 118 3.10 10.44 1.15
C SER A 118 2.74 11.58 0.19
N TYR A 119 2.38 11.27 -1.06
CA TYR A 119 2.03 12.26 -2.08
C TYR A 119 0.51 12.44 -2.29
N CYS A 120 -0.32 11.59 -1.69
CA CYS A 120 -1.77 11.72 -1.69
C CYS A 120 -2.36 12.19 -0.33
N ALA A 121 -1.51 12.66 0.60
CA ALA A 121 -1.92 13.21 1.89
C ALA A 121 -2.32 14.69 1.79
#